data_AF-A0A1X2HXH9-F1
#
_entry.id   AF-A0A1X2HXH9-F1
#
_cell.length_a   1.000
_cell.length_b   1.000
_cell.length_c   1.000
_cell.angle_alpha   90.00
_cell.angle_beta   90.00
_cell.angle_gamma   90.00
#
_symmetry.space_group_name_H-M   'P 1'
#
loop_
_entity.id
_entity.type
_entity.pdbx_description
1 polymer ?
#
loop_
_entity_poly.entity_id
_entity_poly.type
_entity_poly.pdbx_seq_one_letter_code
_entity_poly.pdbx_strand_id
1 'polypeptide(L)'
;MIRQEESFDLYFLEKQNQVQRFHVLDNDLVPNIINLAHITIGPQVNRAKYYDKLMSFLRIQTDHLDAGERRVIRNHVKQQDQWLVDGGPSMGGLWDVNDDLQLCT
;
A
#
# COMPACT_ATOMS: atom_id res chain seq x y z
N MET A 1 -22.66 -11.23 40.68
CA MET A 1 -21.57 -10.27 40.40
C MET A 1 -20.51 -10.78 39.40
N ILE A 2 -20.56 -12.05 38.95
CA ILE A 2 -19.53 -12.66 38.08
C ILE A 2 -19.62 -12.22 36.60
N ARG A 3 -20.82 -11.87 36.09
CA ARG A 3 -21.03 -11.55 34.67
C ARG A 3 -20.43 -10.22 34.19
N GLN A 4 -20.15 -9.28 35.10
CA GLN A 4 -19.63 -7.96 34.71
C GLN A 4 -18.11 -7.99 34.49
N GLU A 5 -17.36 -8.75 35.28
CA GLU A 5 -15.91 -8.89 35.13
C GLU A 5 -15.56 -9.65 33.84
N GLU A 6 -16.23 -10.77 33.56
CA GLU A 6 -16.02 -11.53 32.30
C GLU A 6 -16.33 -10.69 31.04
N SER A 7 -17.35 -9.82 31.12
CA SER A 7 -17.69 -8.92 29.99
C SER A 7 -16.63 -7.84 29.77
N PHE A 8 -15.96 -7.39 30.83
CA PHE A 8 -14.90 -6.39 30.76
C PHE A 8 -13.61 -6.98 30.20
N ASP A 9 -13.26 -8.20 30.63
CA ASP A 9 -12.08 -8.90 30.14
C ASP A 9 -12.18 -9.25 28.65
N LEU A 10 -13.35 -9.72 28.19
CA LEU A 10 -13.58 -9.99 26.77
C LEU A 10 -13.51 -8.72 25.92
N TYR A 11 -14.10 -7.62 26.39
CA TYR A 11 -14.01 -6.32 25.71
C TYR A 11 -12.56 -5.81 25.65
N PHE A 12 -11.80 -5.95 26.73
CA PHE A 12 -10.40 -5.54 26.77
C PHE A 12 -9.54 -6.35 25.80
N LEU A 13 -9.71 -7.68 25.77
CA LEU A 13 -9.03 -8.56 24.82
C LEU A 13 -9.39 -8.23 23.36
N GLU A 14 -10.66 -7.93 23.08
CA GLU A 14 -11.10 -7.49 21.75
C GLU A 14 -10.39 -6.20 21.33
N LYS A 15 -10.28 -5.23 22.23
CA LYS A 15 -9.57 -3.97 21.97
C LYS A 15 -8.08 -4.17 21.77
N GLN A 16 -7.43 -5.02 22.55
CA GLN A 16 -6.01 -5.36 22.35
C GLN A 16 -5.77 -6.01 20.99
N ASN A 17 -6.61 -6.98 20.61
CA ASN A 17 -6.53 -7.64 19.31
C ASN A 17 -6.75 -6.64 18.16
N GLN A 18 -7.72 -5.74 18.31
CA GLN A 18 -7.96 -4.66 17.35
C GLN A 18 -6.72 -3.77 17.17
N VAL A 19 -6.09 -3.33 18.26
CA VAL A 19 -4.85 -2.52 18.21
C VAL A 19 -3.71 -3.29 17.55
N GLN A 20 -3.54 -4.57 17.88
CA GLN A 20 -2.51 -5.41 17.28
C GLN A 20 -2.71 -5.58 15.77
N ARG A 21 -3.95 -5.74 15.32
CA ARG A 21 -4.26 -5.80 13.87
C ARG A 21 -3.92 -4.51 13.15
N PHE A 22 -4.22 -3.36 13.74
CA PHE A 22 -3.80 -2.07 13.17
C PHE A 22 -2.27 -1.94 13.15
N HIS A 23 -1.59 -2.41 14.20
CA HIS A 23 -0.13 -2.40 14.24
C HIS A 23 0.48 -3.23 13.09
N VAL A 24 -0.01 -4.46 12.87
CA VAL A 24 0.43 -5.31 11.75
C VAL A 24 0.08 -4.69 10.39
N LEU A 25 -1.10 -4.09 10.27
CA LEU A 25 -1.50 -3.39 9.04
C LEU A 25 -0.52 -2.27 8.69
N ASP A 26 -0.24 -1.39 9.65
CA ASP A 26 0.51 -0.16 9.40
C ASP A 26 2.02 -0.37 9.32
N ASN A 27 2.57 -1.33 10.07
CA ASN A 27 4.03 -1.52 10.17
C ASN A 27 4.55 -2.65 9.27
N ASP A 28 3.71 -3.65 8.97
CA ASP A 28 4.15 -4.80 8.18
C ASP A 28 3.47 -4.82 6.80
N LEU A 29 2.14 -4.85 6.76
CA LEU A 29 1.40 -5.12 5.53
C LEU A 29 1.50 -3.95 4.53
N VAL A 30 1.14 -2.74 4.97
CA VAL A 30 1.13 -1.54 4.11
C VAL A 30 2.51 -1.22 3.55
N PRO A 31 3.60 -1.19 4.36
CA PRO A 31 4.94 -0.96 3.84
C PRO A 31 5.39 -2.01 2.82
N ASN A 32 5.07 -3.29 3.04
CA ASN A 32 5.41 -4.35 2.10
C ASN A 32 4.67 -4.21 0.76
N ILE A 33 3.39 -3.83 0.80
CA ILE A 33 2.58 -3.55 -0.40
C ILE A 33 3.17 -2.37 -1.19
N ILE A 34 3.56 -1.29 -0.49
CA ILE A 34 4.16 -0.10 -1.11
C ILE A 34 5.49 -0.46 -1.78
N ASN A 35 6.38 -1.16 -1.06
CA ASN A 35 7.67 -1.58 -1.60
C ASN A 35 7.50 -2.45 -2.85
N LEU A 36 6.57 -3.41 -2.82
CA LEU A 36 6.28 -4.27 -3.97
C LEU A 36 5.72 -3.45 -5.15
N ALA A 37 4.87 -2.46 -4.87
CA ALA A 37 4.35 -1.56 -5.90
C ALA A 37 5.46 -0.71 -6.53
N HIS A 38 6.38 -0.15 -5.74
CA HIS A 38 7.52 0.63 -6.25
C HIS A 38 8.42 -0.20 -7.16
N ILE A 39 8.71 -1.45 -6.78
CA ILE A 39 9.52 -2.38 -7.59
C ILE A 39 8.78 -2.76 -8.89
N THR A 40 7.48 -3.05 -8.80
CA THR A 40 6.71 -3.58 -9.93
C THR A 40 6.33 -2.50 -10.95
N ILE A 41 5.93 -1.32 -10.48
CA ILE A 41 5.46 -0.22 -11.32
C ILE A 41 6.65 0.57 -11.89
N GLY A 42 7.70 0.70 -11.08
CA GLY A 42 8.95 1.34 -11.46
C GLY A 42 8.98 2.86 -11.23
N PRO A 43 10.19 3.41 -11.07
CA PRO A 43 10.43 4.81 -10.65
C PRO A 43 10.14 5.87 -11.72
N GLN A 44 10.02 5.49 -13.00
CA GLN A 44 9.88 6.43 -14.13
C GLN A 44 8.43 6.81 -14.47
N VAL A 45 7.48 6.48 -13.59
CA VAL A 45 6.07 6.74 -13.84
C VAL A 45 5.69 8.08 -13.21
N ASN A 46 5.18 9.02 -14.02
CA ASN A 46 4.65 10.28 -13.49
C ASN A 46 3.54 10.02 -12.46
N ARG A 47 3.32 10.95 -11.53
CA ARG A 47 2.41 10.78 -10.39
C ARG A 47 1.02 10.25 -10.78
N ALA A 48 0.42 10.79 -11.84
CA ALA A 48 -0.90 10.36 -12.31
C ALA A 48 -0.90 8.91 -12.80
N LYS A 49 0.05 8.56 -13.67
CA LYS A 49 0.21 7.19 -14.16
C LYS A 49 0.58 6.22 -13.03
N TYR A 50 1.34 6.67 -12.03
CA TYR A 50 1.71 5.85 -10.87
C TYR A 50 0.47 5.55 -10.03
N TYR A 51 -0.36 6.56 -9.76
CA TYR A 51 -1.64 6.39 -9.06
C TYR A 51 -2.54 5.36 -9.74
N ASP A 52 -2.75 5.46 -11.06
CA ASP A 52 -3.61 4.53 -11.80
C ASP A 52 -3.11 3.09 -11.74
N LYS A 53 -1.79 2.91 -11.92
CA LYS A 53 -1.14 1.60 -11.80
C LYS A 53 -1.21 1.06 -10.38
N LEU A 54 -1.00 1.90 -9.37
CA LEU A 54 -1.09 1.54 -7.96
C LEU A 54 -2.52 1.09 -7.60
N MET A 55 -3.56 1.81 -8.04
CA MET A 55 -4.95 1.40 -7.78
C MET A 55 -5.29 0.06 -8.42
N SER A 56 -4.78 -0.19 -9.63
CA SER A 56 -4.93 -1.48 -10.32
C SER A 56 -4.17 -2.60 -9.61
N PHE A 57 -2.93 -2.33 -9.19
CA PHE A 57 -2.11 -3.26 -8.42
C PHE A 57 -2.76 -3.63 -7.09
N LEU A 58 -3.23 -2.65 -6.31
CA LEU A 58 -3.92 -2.89 -5.05
C LEU A 58 -5.18 -3.73 -5.24
N ARG A 59 -5.94 -3.48 -6.31
CA ARG A 59 -7.13 -4.27 -6.63
C ARG A 59 -6.78 -5.75 -6.84
N ILE A 60 -5.69 -6.03 -7.54
CA ILE A 60 -5.22 -7.41 -7.80
C ILE A 60 -4.71 -8.05 -6.51
N GLN A 61 -3.83 -7.38 -5.77
CA GLN A 61 -3.22 -7.93 -4.56
C GLN A 61 -4.23 -8.21 -3.45
N THR A 62 -5.34 -7.46 -3.41
CA THR A 62 -6.34 -7.57 -2.35
C THR A 62 -7.67 -8.19 -2.83
N ASP A 63 -7.70 -8.82 -3.99
CA ASP A 63 -8.96 -9.32 -4.57
C ASP A 63 -9.65 -10.40 -3.73
N HIS A 64 -8.83 -11.18 -3.00
CA HIS A 64 -9.27 -12.23 -2.09
C HIS A 64 -9.83 -11.71 -0.75
N LEU A 65 -9.78 -10.40 -0.49
CA LEU A 65 -10.24 -9.77 0.74
C LEU A 65 -11.64 -9.18 0.60
N ASP A 66 -12.31 -8.93 1.72
CA ASP A 66 -13.62 -8.29 1.70
C ASP A 66 -13.52 -6.80 1.30
N ALA A 67 -14.62 -6.26 0.76
CA ALA A 67 -14.66 -4.89 0.28
C ALA A 67 -14.28 -3.84 1.36
N GLY A 68 -14.61 -4.13 2.63
CA GLY A 68 -14.23 -3.30 3.77
C GLY A 68 -12.72 -3.28 4.01
N GLU A 69 -12.08 -4.45 4.02
CA GLU A 69 -10.64 -4.60 4.23
C GLU A 69 -9.84 -3.97 3.09
N ARG A 70 -10.27 -4.19 1.84
CA ARG A 70 -9.69 -3.54 0.65
C ARG A 70 -9.70 -2.02 0.78
N ARG A 71 -10.79 -1.45 1.29
CA ARG A 71 -10.92 0.00 1.50
C ARG A 71 -9.96 0.49 2.58
N VAL A 72 -9.83 -0.25 3.68
CA VAL A 72 -8.91 0.06 4.77
C VAL A 72 -7.46 0.06 4.27
N ILE A 73 -7.01 -1.03 3.62
CA ILE A 73 -5.64 -1.13 3.09
C ILE A 73 -5.35 -0.01 2.09
N ARG A 74 -6.27 0.23 1.14
CA ARG A 74 -6.12 1.31 0.14
C ARG A 74 -5.94 2.68 0.80
N ASN A 75 -6.71 2.97 1.85
CA ASN A 75 -6.60 4.26 2.53
C ASN A 75 -5.26 4.41 3.23
N HIS A 76 -4.76 3.37 3.91
CA HIS A 76 -3.47 3.42 4.59
C HIS A 76 -2.31 3.51 3.59
N VAL A 77 -2.35 2.76 2.49
CA VAL A 77 -1.38 2.90 1.39
C VAL A 77 -1.34 4.33 0.86
N LYS A 78 -2.51 4.95 0.64
CA LYS A 78 -2.59 6.35 0.18
C LYS A 78 -2.00 7.36 1.16
N GLN A 79 -2.03 7.06 2.46
CA GLN A 79 -1.49 7.92 3.50
C GLN A 79 0.02 7.76 3.66
N GLN A 80 0.54 6.55 3.45
CA GLN A 80 1.94 6.23 3.70
C GLN A 80 2.85 6.29 2.45
N ASP A 81 2.28 6.15 1.23
CA ASP A 81 3.09 6.11 0.01
C ASP A 81 3.51 7.52 -0.45
N GLN A 82 4.78 7.85 -0.22
CA GLN A 82 5.35 9.14 -0.58
C GLN A 82 5.35 9.42 -2.09
N TRP A 83 5.39 8.40 -2.96
CA TRP A 83 5.38 8.60 -4.42
C TRP A 83 4.04 9.15 -4.92
N LEU A 84 2.97 9.01 -4.11
CA LEU A 84 1.69 9.66 -4.38
C LEU A 84 1.68 11.16 -4.09
N VAL A 85 2.68 11.68 -3.38
CA VAL A 85 2.84 13.10 -3.08
C VAL A 85 3.88 13.69 -4.03
N ASP A 86 5.08 13.13 -4.03
CA ASP A 86 6.27 13.72 -4.67
C ASP A 86 6.57 13.14 -6.06
N GLY A 87 5.90 12.04 -6.44
CA GLY A 87 6.27 11.23 -7.59
C GLY A 87 7.40 10.25 -7.28
N GLY A 88 7.59 9.27 -8.16
CA GLY A 88 8.73 8.35 -8.05
C GLY A 88 10.06 9.07 -8.31
N PRO A 89 11.19 8.52 -7.83
CA PRO A 89 12.49 9.09 -8.07
C PRO A 89 12.76 9.11 -9.57
N SER A 90 13.03 10.29 -10.13
CA SER A 90 13.60 10.36 -11.47
C SER A 90 15.00 9.76 -11.41
N MET A 91 15.31 8.76 -12.25
CA MET A 91 16.68 8.29 -12.42
C MET A 91 17.48 9.43 -13.04
N GLY A 92 18.15 10.24 -12.21
CA GLY A 92 19.07 11.27 -12.69
C GLY A 92 20.14 10.64 -13.58
N GLY A 93 20.09 10.94 -14.88
CA GLY A 93 21.25 10.94 -15.77
C GLY A 93 21.87 9.61 -16.22
N LEU A 94 21.23 8.44 -16.03
CA LEU A 94 21.84 7.17 -16.49
C LEU A 94 21.09 6.39 -17.58
N TRP A 95 19.85 6.76 -17.91
CA TRP A 95 19.04 6.03 -18.91
C TRP A 95 18.26 6.91 -19.89
N ASP A 96 18.61 8.19 -20.04
CA ASP A 96 18.13 9.04 -21.15
C ASP A 96 18.64 8.56 -22.54
N VAL A 97 19.31 7.41 -22.61
CA VAL A 97 20.01 6.92 -23.82
C VAL A 97 19.23 5.82 -24.56
N ASN A 98 18.09 5.33 -24.05
CA ASN A 98 17.35 4.25 -24.71
C ASN A 98 16.04 4.66 -25.40
N ASP A 99 15.61 5.93 -25.30
CA ASP A 99 14.52 6.44 -26.15
C ASP A 99 15.01 6.87 -27.55
N ASP A 100 16.34 6.93 -27.78
CA ASP A 100 16.97 7.21 -29.07
C ASP A 100 17.43 5.95 -29.84
N LEU A 101 17.07 4.74 -29.37
CA LEU A 101 17.29 3.52 -30.14
C LEU A 101 16.25 3.41 -31.25
N GLN A 102 16.49 4.20 -32.30
CA GLN A 102 16.18 3.97 -33.71
C GLN A 102 15.23 2.78 -33.95
N LEU A 103 13.95 3.08 -34.16
CA LEU A 103 13.17 2.34 -35.15
C LEU A 103 13.68 2.73 -36.54
N CYS A 104 14.90 2.29 -36.86
CA CYS A 104 15.33 2.12 -38.24
C CYS A 104 14.83 0.75 -38.71
N THR A 105 13.61 0.73 -39.24
CA THR A 105 13.19 -0.12 -40.36
C THR A 105 12.12 0.60 -41.12
#